data_AF-A0A952HSY2-F1
#
_entry.id   AF-A0A952HSY2-F1
#
_cell.length_a   1.000
_cell.length_b   1.000
_cell.length_c   1.000
_cell.angle_alpha   90.00
_cell.angle_beta   90.00
_cell.angle_gamma   90.00
#
_symmetry.space_group_name_H-M   'P 1'
#
loop_
_entity.id
_entity.type
_entity.pdbx_description
1 polymer ?
#
loop_
_entity_poly.entity_id
_entity_poly.type
_entity_poly.pdbx_seq_one_letter_code
_entity_poly.pdbx_strand_id
1 'polypeptide(L)'
;MLIPLHLGATIVFLDELSPQDILDKLKKYKITILIGVPRLYTLFHKRIFDKINEDFFIKTVFKLCKKINNQTLSKIVFKRVHDIFGGNIKYFVSGGAKLDLDIAKDFWALGFKIIEGYGLTETSPIVSFNPPYKIKLGSVGKPIEGVQVKIEDDEILVKGDNVFAGYLNKIEETKKAFKNGYFMTGDLGYLDKDGYLYITGRKKEIIVLPNGKNINPEEIENIILKNFDIVKEIAVIQKDNQLFAIIYPDFEVVKKRNIVNLEETIKWNVIDKYNQTVASYKKIGGFKIVNTELPKTRLGKIRRFMLNQFLEKQERSAVKEEPKTQTYSILKEYLEKYTNLSVYPDSHIEIDLGLDSLGKIEFLTFIENTFGIKLDEKDLIENPTVEKLSYFIDEKKQKIEISEIDWKKILSQPVSFELKEGYLTIIKPILKLYFKLYNSLEIKGIENIPNQPVIFAPNHQSYLDGFLIVASLPNQILEKTYFLAEETYFNTSFRRWIARNFNIITVN
;
A
#
# COMPACT_ATOMS: atom_id res chain seq x y z
N MET A 1 37.69 -2.09 -0.27
CA MET A 1 38.74 -2.46 -1.24
C MET A 1 40.02 -2.97 -0.57
N LEU A 2 40.46 -2.38 0.55
CA LEU A 2 41.73 -2.76 1.20
C LEU A 2 41.78 -4.20 1.73
N ILE A 3 40.70 -4.70 2.35
CA ILE A 3 40.67 -6.06 2.91
C ILE A 3 40.95 -7.15 1.85
N PRO A 4 40.26 -7.17 0.68
CA PRO A 4 40.61 -8.11 -0.37
C PRO A 4 42.07 -8.03 -0.80
N LEU A 5 42.63 -6.82 -0.98
CA LEU A 5 44.02 -6.64 -1.38
C LEU A 5 45.00 -7.18 -0.34
N HIS A 6 44.74 -6.90 0.95
CA HIS A 6 45.55 -7.40 2.05
C HIS A 6 45.56 -8.94 2.13
N LEU A 7 44.43 -9.57 1.83
CA LEU A 7 44.27 -11.03 1.85
C LEU A 7 44.70 -11.72 0.54
N GLY A 8 45.19 -10.97 -0.46
CA GLY A 8 45.50 -11.51 -1.79
C GLY A 8 44.27 -11.99 -2.57
N ALA A 9 43.07 -11.51 -2.21
CA ALA A 9 41.83 -11.84 -2.88
C ALA A 9 41.61 -10.97 -4.14
N THR A 10 40.89 -11.52 -5.11
CA THR A 10 40.55 -10.82 -6.36
C THR A 10 39.37 -9.88 -6.16
N ILE A 11 39.52 -8.64 -6.66
CA ILE A 11 38.42 -7.67 -6.78
C ILE A 11 37.95 -7.69 -8.24
N VAL A 12 36.65 -7.91 -8.43
CA VAL A 12 36.02 -7.83 -9.76
C VAL A 12 35.23 -6.54 -9.84
N PHE A 13 35.59 -5.70 -10.82
CA PHE A 13 34.81 -4.51 -11.15
C PHE A 13 33.70 -4.87 -12.14
N LEU A 14 32.54 -4.26 -11.94
CA LEU A 14 31.43 -4.33 -12.89
C LEU A 14 31.68 -3.29 -13.98
N ASP A 15 31.35 -3.65 -15.22
CA ASP A 15 31.46 -2.72 -16.34
C ASP A 15 30.22 -1.80 -16.34
N GLU A 16 29.06 -2.38 -15.99
CA GLU A 16 27.79 -1.66 -15.85
C GLU A 16 27.06 -2.06 -14.57
N LEU A 17 26.31 -1.11 -13.98
CA LEU A 17 25.43 -1.38 -12.84
C LEU A 17 24.09 -1.98 -13.30
N SER A 18 24.14 -3.02 -14.13
CA SER A 18 22.96 -3.76 -14.60
C SER A 18 22.84 -5.11 -13.89
N PRO A 19 21.61 -5.59 -13.61
CA PRO A 19 21.43 -6.91 -13.00
C PRO A 19 22.01 -8.06 -13.84
N GLN A 20 22.08 -7.89 -15.15
CA GLN A 20 22.61 -8.91 -16.07
C GLN A 20 24.14 -8.98 -15.96
N ASP A 21 24.84 -7.83 -16.00
CA ASP A 21 26.30 -7.78 -15.84
C ASP A 21 26.71 -8.38 -14.48
N ILE A 22 25.98 -8.07 -13.40
CA ILE A 22 26.22 -8.67 -12.09
C ILE A 22 26.16 -10.20 -12.17
N LEU A 23 25.08 -10.78 -12.71
CA LEU A 23 24.91 -12.23 -12.80
C LEU A 23 25.96 -12.90 -13.68
N ASP A 24 26.35 -12.25 -14.78
CA ASP A 24 27.35 -12.78 -15.71
C ASP A 24 28.75 -12.79 -15.07
N LYS A 25 29.12 -11.74 -14.33
CA LYS A 25 30.39 -11.65 -13.60
C LYS A 25 30.44 -12.63 -12.42
N LEU A 26 29.33 -12.80 -11.70
CA LEU A 26 29.21 -13.81 -10.63
C LEU A 26 29.53 -15.22 -11.15
N LYS A 27 28.99 -15.58 -12.33
CA LYS A 27 29.26 -16.86 -13.00
C LYS A 27 30.68 -16.96 -13.54
N LYS A 28 31.12 -15.97 -14.34
CA LYS A 28 32.42 -15.96 -15.02
C LYS A 28 33.58 -16.05 -14.04
N TYR A 29 33.54 -15.25 -12.97
CA TYR A 29 34.64 -15.15 -12.01
C TYR A 29 34.43 -15.96 -10.74
N LYS A 30 33.37 -16.78 -10.67
CA LYS A 30 33.05 -17.65 -9.51
C LYS A 30 33.10 -16.88 -8.18
N ILE A 31 32.44 -15.72 -8.16
CA ILE A 31 32.50 -14.79 -7.02
C ILE A 31 32.01 -15.47 -5.74
N THR A 32 32.75 -15.29 -4.64
CA THR A 32 32.45 -15.91 -3.35
C THR A 32 31.82 -14.96 -2.34
N ILE A 33 32.04 -13.65 -2.50
CA ILE A 33 31.46 -12.61 -1.64
C ILE A 33 30.91 -11.51 -2.56
N LEU A 34 29.63 -11.20 -2.39
CA LEU A 34 29.01 -10.06 -3.06
C LEU A 34 28.62 -9.03 -2.00
N ILE A 35 29.11 -7.81 -2.15
CA ILE A 35 28.84 -6.68 -1.25
C ILE A 35 27.85 -5.75 -1.95
N GLY A 36 26.78 -5.39 -1.25
CA GLY A 36 25.72 -4.55 -1.81
C GLY A 36 24.90 -3.83 -0.74
N VAL A 37 24.04 -2.93 -1.21
CA VAL A 37 23.05 -2.25 -0.36
C VAL A 37 21.75 -3.07 -0.30
N PRO A 38 20.89 -2.91 0.73
CA PRO A 38 19.63 -3.65 0.86
C PRO A 38 18.79 -3.67 -0.41
N ARG A 39 18.71 -2.54 -1.14
CA ARG A 39 17.96 -2.43 -2.40
C ARG A 39 18.36 -3.47 -3.45
N LEU A 40 19.64 -3.82 -3.54
CA LEU A 40 20.10 -4.87 -4.46
C LEU A 40 19.50 -6.22 -4.09
N TYR A 41 19.50 -6.55 -2.79
CA TYR A 41 18.94 -7.80 -2.28
C TYR A 41 17.42 -7.84 -2.39
N THR A 42 16.73 -6.71 -2.21
CA THR A 42 15.28 -6.61 -2.47
C THR A 42 14.94 -6.91 -3.92
N LEU A 43 15.75 -6.42 -4.88
CA LEU A 43 15.54 -6.71 -6.30
C LEU A 43 15.74 -8.20 -6.62
N PHE A 44 16.78 -8.83 -6.06
CA PHE A 44 16.99 -10.27 -6.20
C PHE A 44 15.88 -11.08 -5.55
N HIS A 45 15.48 -10.70 -4.33
CA HIS A 45 14.39 -11.33 -3.60
C HIS A 45 13.11 -11.31 -4.42
N LYS A 46 12.68 -10.14 -4.90
CA LYS A 46 11.48 -9.99 -5.73
C LYS A 46 11.49 -10.96 -6.92
N ARG A 47 12.55 -10.94 -7.73
CA ARG A 47 12.66 -11.83 -8.91
C ARG A 47 12.64 -13.32 -8.58
N ILE A 48 13.24 -13.74 -7.46
CA ILE A 48 13.23 -15.14 -7.02
C ILE A 48 11.82 -15.51 -6.55
N PHE A 49 11.18 -14.65 -5.76
CA PHE A 49 9.89 -14.92 -5.16
C PHE A 49 8.72 -14.83 -6.14
N ASP A 50 8.83 -14.03 -7.20
CA ASP A 50 7.87 -14.05 -8.32
C ASP A 50 7.78 -15.48 -8.88
N LYS A 51 8.92 -16.12 -9.18
CA LYS A 51 8.98 -17.50 -9.67
C LYS A 51 8.59 -18.55 -8.63
N ILE A 52 8.96 -18.37 -7.37
CA ILE A 52 8.58 -19.32 -6.29
C ILE A 52 7.07 -19.27 -6.04
N ASN A 53 6.44 -18.09 -6.14
CA ASN A 53 5.02 -17.93 -5.87
C ASN A 53 4.13 -18.40 -7.02
N GLU A 54 4.66 -18.48 -8.25
CA GLU A 54 3.98 -19.06 -9.41
C GLU A 54 3.75 -20.58 -9.25
N ASP A 55 4.64 -21.29 -8.54
CA ASP A 55 4.58 -22.74 -8.37
C ASP A 55 4.25 -23.14 -6.93
N PHE A 56 3.07 -23.74 -6.75
CA PHE A 56 2.57 -24.20 -5.44
C PHE A 56 3.50 -25.23 -4.78
N PHE A 57 4.13 -26.11 -5.55
CA PHE A 57 5.04 -27.13 -5.03
C PHE A 57 6.32 -26.47 -4.52
N ILE A 58 6.94 -25.58 -5.30
CA ILE A 58 8.16 -24.87 -4.89
C ILE A 58 7.89 -23.99 -3.65
N LYS A 59 6.74 -23.31 -3.61
CA LYS A 59 6.32 -22.53 -2.44
C LYS A 59 6.19 -23.38 -1.17
N THR A 60 5.66 -24.60 -1.31
CA THR A 60 5.51 -25.53 -0.19
C THR A 60 6.87 -26.05 0.28
N VAL A 61 7.75 -26.42 -0.64
CA VAL A 61 9.14 -26.82 -0.35
C VAL A 61 9.90 -25.68 0.35
N PHE A 62 9.73 -24.43 -0.11
CA PHE A 62 10.33 -23.26 0.54
C PHE A 62 9.86 -23.09 1.99
N LYS A 63 8.56 -23.18 2.25
CA LYS A 63 8.01 -23.12 3.61
C LYS A 63 8.58 -24.23 4.51
N LEU A 64 8.75 -25.43 3.95
CA LEU A 64 9.34 -26.56 4.68
C LEU A 64 10.82 -26.29 5.00
N CYS A 65 11.62 -25.85 4.02
CA CYS A 65 13.01 -25.46 4.24
C CYS A 65 13.15 -24.34 5.29
N LYS A 66 12.26 -23.34 5.25
CA LYS A 66 12.20 -22.26 6.25
C LYS A 66 11.91 -22.77 7.65
N LYS A 67 11.08 -23.82 7.79
CA LYS A 67 10.77 -24.45 9.08
C LYS A 67 11.89 -25.37 9.58
N ILE A 68 12.50 -26.16 8.70
CA ILE A 68 13.61 -27.07 9.02
C ILE A 68 14.88 -26.28 9.39
N ASN A 69 15.05 -25.09 8.79
CA ASN A 69 16.14 -24.17 9.08
C ASN A 69 17.54 -24.79 8.88
N ASN A 70 17.69 -25.65 7.86
CA ASN A 70 18.95 -26.32 7.55
C ASN A 70 19.56 -25.78 6.24
N GLN A 71 20.67 -25.05 6.38
CA GLN A 71 21.38 -24.40 5.28
C GLN A 71 21.84 -25.36 4.17
N THR A 72 22.39 -26.51 4.54
CA THR A 72 22.93 -27.48 3.58
C THR A 72 21.80 -28.09 2.75
N LEU A 73 20.71 -28.46 3.39
CA LEU A 73 19.51 -28.97 2.71
C LEU A 73 18.93 -27.91 1.77
N SER A 74 18.74 -26.68 2.27
CA SER A 74 18.25 -25.56 1.46
C SER A 74 19.11 -25.32 0.22
N LYS A 75 20.44 -25.35 0.37
CA LYS A 75 21.36 -25.18 -0.77
C LYS A 75 21.25 -26.29 -1.82
N ILE A 76 21.01 -27.53 -1.40
CA ILE A 76 20.78 -28.67 -2.31
C ILE A 76 19.45 -28.50 -3.05
N VAL A 77 18.37 -28.23 -2.30
CA VAL A 77 17.02 -28.06 -2.85
C VAL A 77 16.96 -26.89 -3.83
N PHE A 78 17.55 -25.75 -3.46
CA PHE A 78 17.56 -24.52 -4.28
C PHE A 78 18.82 -24.40 -5.14
N LYS A 79 19.50 -25.50 -5.48
CA LYS A 79 20.73 -25.49 -6.28
C LYS A 79 20.60 -24.67 -7.57
N ARG A 80 19.46 -24.77 -8.28
CA ARG A 80 19.18 -23.97 -9.48
C ARG A 80 19.23 -22.46 -9.23
N VAL A 81 18.76 -22.01 -8.06
CA VAL A 81 18.83 -20.61 -7.65
C VAL A 81 20.29 -20.22 -7.39
N HIS A 82 21.06 -21.08 -6.70
CA HIS A 82 22.49 -20.88 -6.49
C HIS A 82 23.27 -20.79 -7.80
N ASP A 83 22.95 -21.63 -8.78
CA ASP A 83 23.59 -21.64 -10.10
C ASP A 83 23.36 -20.35 -10.90
N ILE A 84 22.22 -19.67 -10.70
CA ILE A 84 21.96 -18.34 -11.27
C ILE A 84 22.99 -17.31 -10.75
N PHE A 85 23.35 -17.40 -9.46
CA PHE A 85 24.42 -16.58 -8.85
C PHE A 85 25.82 -17.18 -9.01
N GLY A 86 26.00 -18.14 -9.93
CA GLY A 86 27.29 -18.77 -10.22
C GLY A 86 27.72 -19.87 -9.25
N GLY A 87 26.89 -20.27 -8.28
CA GLY A 87 27.07 -21.44 -7.42
C GLY A 87 28.17 -21.33 -6.34
N ASN A 88 28.98 -20.27 -6.38
CA ASN A 88 30.18 -20.12 -5.56
C ASN A 88 30.03 -19.12 -4.39
N ILE A 89 28.88 -18.44 -4.29
CA ILE A 89 28.62 -17.48 -3.22
C ILE A 89 28.67 -18.16 -1.86
N LYS A 90 29.51 -17.61 -0.99
CA LYS A 90 29.63 -17.95 0.44
C LYS A 90 28.84 -16.97 1.29
N TYR A 91 28.93 -15.67 0.97
CA TYR A 91 28.26 -14.60 1.72
C TYR A 91 27.73 -13.50 0.81
N PHE A 92 26.50 -13.07 1.10
CA PHE A 92 25.99 -11.77 0.72
C PHE A 92 26.26 -10.79 1.86
N VAL A 93 26.88 -9.64 1.57
CA VAL A 93 27.16 -8.60 2.57
C VAL A 93 26.26 -7.41 2.31
N SER A 94 25.46 -7.05 3.30
CA SER A 94 24.56 -5.89 3.25
C SER A 94 25.03 -4.78 4.18
N GLY A 95 25.03 -3.55 3.69
CA GLY A 95 25.39 -2.36 4.48
C GLY A 95 24.86 -1.07 3.89
N GLY A 96 25.05 0.04 4.60
CA GLY A 96 24.62 1.39 4.19
C GLY A 96 23.14 1.72 4.44
N ALA A 97 22.30 0.71 4.69
CA ALA A 97 20.94 0.88 5.19
C ALA A 97 20.49 -0.42 5.90
N LYS A 98 19.38 -0.34 6.65
CA LYS A 98 18.79 -1.49 7.33
C LYS A 98 18.25 -2.49 6.30
N LEU A 99 18.62 -3.77 6.41
CA LEU A 99 18.03 -4.83 5.62
C LEU A 99 16.70 -5.27 6.25
N ASP A 100 15.70 -5.54 5.41
CA ASP A 100 14.47 -6.15 5.89
C ASP A 100 14.75 -7.56 6.44
N LEU A 101 14.29 -7.83 7.66
CA LEU A 101 14.55 -9.08 8.36
C LEU A 101 13.93 -10.28 7.64
N ASP A 102 12.78 -10.12 6.99
CA ASP A 102 12.14 -11.21 6.27
C ASP A 102 12.86 -11.51 4.97
N ILE A 103 13.38 -10.50 4.26
CA ILE A 103 14.32 -10.71 3.14
C ILE A 103 15.52 -11.53 3.62
N ALA A 104 16.10 -11.18 4.78
CA ALA A 104 17.23 -11.90 5.33
C ALA A 104 16.90 -13.36 5.68
N LYS A 105 15.74 -13.60 6.32
CA LYS A 105 15.23 -14.96 6.62
C LYS A 105 14.92 -15.76 5.37
N ASP A 106 14.45 -15.11 4.31
CA ASP A 106 14.12 -15.77 3.06
C ASP A 106 15.38 -16.20 2.30
N PHE A 107 16.39 -15.34 2.21
CA PHE A 107 17.71 -15.74 1.69
C PHE A 107 18.32 -16.87 2.52
N TRP A 108 18.20 -16.79 3.85
CA TRP A 108 18.61 -17.87 4.74
C TRP A 108 17.88 -19.18 4.41
N ALA A 109 16.56 -19.16 4.25
CA ALA A 109 15.76 -20.33 3.88
C ALA A 109 16.10 -20.90 2.49
N LEU A 110 16.61 -20.07 1.57
CA LEU A 110 17.15 -20.47 0.27
C LEU A 110 18.59 -21.03 0.34
N GLY A 111 19.22 -21.05 1.51
CA GLY A 111 20.58 -21.56 1.72
C GLY A 111 21.68 -20.52 1.44
N PHE A 112 21.32 -19.23 1.34
CA PHE A 112 22.28 -18.13 1.26
C PHE A 112 22.54 -17.51 2.62
N LYS A 113 23.80 -17.21 2.92
CA LYS A 113 24.19 -16.48 4.12
C LYS A 113 24.28 -15.00 3.80
N ILE A 114 23.30 -14.23 4.25
CA ILE A 114 23.38 -12.77 4.23
C ILE A 114 23.83 -12.25 5.58
N ILE A 115 24.85 -11.39 5.57
CA ILE A 115 25.45 -10.80 6.76
C ILE A 115 25.37 -9.29 6.66
N GLU A 116 24.98 -8.66 7.76
CA GLU A 116 24.86 -7.21 7.85
C GLU A 116 26.08 -6.61 8.55
N GLY A 117 26.47 -5.43 8.07
CA GLY A 117 27.49 -4.58 8.68
C GLY A 117 26.98 -3.16 8.87
N TYR A 118 27.38 -2.55 9.98
CA TYR A 118 27.03 -1.18 10.33
C TYR A 118 28.28 -0.33 10.54
N GLY A 119 28.20 0.89 10.04
CA GLY A 119 29.09 1.97 10.38
C GLY A 119 28.79 3.19 9.51
N LEU A 120 29.55 4.25 9.75
CA LEU A 120 29.40 5.55 9.13
C LEU A 120 30.72 5.99 8.50
N THR A 121 30.68 7.04 7.69
CA THR A 121 31.90 7.68 7.17
C THR A 121 32.81 8.12 8.32
N GLU A 122 32.22 8.59 9.41
CA GLU A 122 32.88 9.04 10.64
C GLU A 122 33.53 7.89 11.43
N THR A 123 33.35 6.62 11.02
CA THR A 123 33.88 5.42 11.70
C THR A 123 34.69 4.50 10.75
N SER A 124 35.21 5.05 9.65
CA SER A 124 36.22 4.45 8.75
C SER A 124 36.18 2.94 8.44
N PRO A 125 35.15 2.41 7.76
CA PRO A 125 33.75 2.83 7.76
C PRO A 125 32.87 1.87 8.61
N ILE A 126 33.45 0.91 9.32
CA ILE A 126 32.72 -0.18 9.99
C ILE A 126 32.87 -0.04 11.50
N VAL A 127 31.74 -0.12 12.21
CA VAL A 127 31.64 -0.20 13.67
C VAL A 127 31.43 -1.64 14.10
N SER A 128 30.51 -2.34 13.42
CA SER A 128 30.12 -3.71 13.78
C SER A 128 29.80 -4.53 12.54
N PHE A 129 29.97 -5.85 12.67
CA PHE A 129 29.75 -6.77 11.57
C PHE A 129 29.31 -8.14 12.08
N ASN A 130 28.43 -8.82 11.34
CA ASN A 130 28.03 -10.18 11.70
C ASN A 130 29.20 -11.16 11.54
N PRO A 131 29.58 -11.91 12.60
CA PRO A 131 30.60 -12.95 12.48
C PRO A 131 30.12 -14.03 11.49
N PRO A 132 30.91 -14.40 10.46
CA PRO A 132 30.49 -15.35 9.43
C PRO A 132 30.04 -16.74 9.94
N TYR A 133 30.52 -17.13 11.12
CA TYR A 133 30.23 -18.40 11.80
C TYR A 133 29.19 -18.28 12.92
N LYS A 134 28.75 -17.06 13.27
CA LYS A 134 27.71 -16.79 14.28
C LYS A 134 26.83 -15.64 13.79
N ILE A 135 26.12 -15.88 12.70
CA ILE A 135 25.24 -14.88 12.07
C ILE A 135 23.95 -14.77 12.90
N LYS A 136 23.52 -13.54 13.19
CA LYS A 136 22.23 -13.27 13.83
C LYS A 136 21.41 -12.34 12.94
N LEU A 137 20.40 -12.89 12.27
CA LEU A 137 19.59 -12.14 11.30
C LEU A 137 18.88 -10.96 11.99
N GLY A 138 18.93 -9.78 11.36
CA GLY A 138 18.36 -8.53 11.87
C GLY A 138 19.26 -7.78 12.85
N SER A 139 20.38 -8.36 13.26
CA SER A 139 21.46 -7.64 13.94
C SER A 139 22.47 -7.15 12.90
N VAL A 140 23.13 -6.04 13.17
CA VAL A 140 24.31 -5.57 12.40
C VAL A 140 25.63 -6.19 12.90
N GLY A 141 25.52 -7.16 13.80
CA GLY A 141 26.62 -7.97 14.31
C GLY A 141 27.26 -7.43 15.58
N LYS A 142 28.52 -7.78 15.80
CA LYS A 142 29.27 -7.38 17.00
C LYS A 142 30.23 -6.24 16.66
N PRO A 143 30.53 -5.34 17.61
CA PRO A 143 31.62 -4.38 17.45
C PRO A 143 32.89 -5.08 16.97
N ILE A 144 33.57 -4.51 15.97
CA ILE A 144 34.83 -5.05 15.47
C ILE A 144 35.94 -4.86 16.50
N GLU A 145 37.04 -5.60 16.35
CA GLU A 145 38.19 -5.49 17.24
C GLU A 145 38.72 -4.04 17.30
N GLY A 146 39.05 -3.57 18.51
CA GLY A 146 39.48 -2.19 18.75
C GLY A 146 38.35 -1.15 18.82
N VAL A 147 37.09 -1.55 18.59
CA VAL A 147 35.93 -0.63 18.62
C VAL A 147 35.04 -0.92 19.83
N GLN A 148 34.84 0.09 20.65
CA GLN A 148 33.93 0.09 21.78
C GLN A 148 32.60 0.73 21.39
N VAL A 149 31.51 0.05 21.72
CA VAL A 149 30.15 0.55 21.53
C VAL A 149 29.49 0.66 22.89
N LYS A 150 28.88 1.82 23.14
CA LYS A 150 28.08 2.12 24.33
C LYS A 150 26.69 2.58 23.87
N ILE A 151 25.64 2.22 24.62
CA ILE A 151 24.29 2.75 24.42
C ILE A 151 24.01 3.76 25.53
N GLU A 152 23.62 4.98 25.17
CA GLU A 152 23.28 6.05 26.10
C GLU A 152 22.05 6.81 25.57
N ASP A 153 20.97 6.88 26.35
CA ASP A 153 19.67 7.44 25.92
C ASP A 153 19.18 6.85 24.58
N ASP A 154 19.27 5.53 24.44
CA ASP A 154 19.03 4.74 23.22
C ASP A 154 19.95 5.05 22.03
N GLU A 155 20.88 6.01 22.15
CA GLU A 155 21.83 6.39 21.11
C GLU A 155 23.09 5.53 21.14
N ILE A 156 23.58 5.16 19.95
CA ILE A 156 24.80 4.39 19.78
C ILE A 156 26.00 5.36 19.83
N LEU A 157 26.87 5.16 20.81
CA LEU A 157 28.11 5.87 20.99
C LEU A 157 29.28 4.96 20.65
N VAL A 158 30.24 5.47 19.87
CA VAL A 158 31.36 4.69 19.34
C VAL A 158 32.68 5.31 19.76
N LYS A 159 33.63 4.47 20.19
CA LYS A 159 35.01 4.87 20.46
C LYS A 159 35.97 3.83 19.90
N GLY A 160 36.99 4.27 19.19
CA GLY A 160 38.01 3.40 18.62
C GLY A 160 38.87 4.16 17.61
N ASP A 161 39.94 3.53 17.16
CA ASP A 161 40.90 4.13 16.22
C ASP A 161 40.29 4.35 14.82
N ASN A 162 39.14 3.74 14.55
CA ASN A 162 38.38 3.93 13.32
C ASN A 162 37.56 5.24 13.31
N VAL A 163 37.37 5.87 14.47
CA VAL A 163 36.61 7.12 14.58
C VAL A 163 37.44 8.26 13.99
N PHE A 164 36.81 9.04 13.11
CA PHE A 164 37.43 10.19 12.44
C PHE A 164 38.01 11.23 13.41
N ALA A 165 38.97 12.03 12.92
CA ALA A 165 39.55 13.13 13.69
C ALA A 165 38.59 14.34 13.83
N GLY A 166 37.60 14.47 12.94
CA GLY A 166 36.65 15.57 12.94
C GLY A 166 36.20 15.99 11.56
N TYR A 167 35.26 16.94 11.52
CA TYR A 167 34.77 17.55 10.29
C TYR A 167 35.75 18.64 9.81
N LEU A 168 36.11 18.60 8.53
CA LEU A 168 37.04 19.56 7.94
C LEU A 168 36.54 21.01 8.13
N ASN A 169 37.40 21.86 8.70
CA ASN A 169 37.15 23.28 8.99
C ASN A 169 35.92 23.55 9.87
N LYS A 170 35.50 22.56 10.68
CA LYS A 170 34.27 22.59 11.48
C LYS A 170 34.56 22.17 12.91
N ILE A 171 35.35 22.99 13.60
CA ILE A 171 35.85 22.67 14.95
C ILE A 171 34.70 22.54 15.97
N GLU A 172 33.68 23.40 15.85
CA GLU A 172 32.56 23.43 16.80
C GLU A 172 31.59 22.26 16.55
N GLU A 173 31.30 21.92 15.28
CA GLU A 173 30.53 20.72 14.98
C GLU A 173 31.29 19.44 15.35
N THR A 174 32.61 19.45 15.23
CA THR A 174 33.46 18.34 15.68
C THR A 174 33.33 18.16 17.18
N LYS A 175 33.56 19.20 17.99
CA LYS A 175 33.41 19.11 19.45
C LYS A 175 32.01 18.64 19.85
N LYS A 176 30.96 19.13 19.18
CA LYS A 176 29.57 18.72 19.43
C LYS A 176 29.27 17.28 19.05
N ALA A 177 30.06 16.65 18.18
CA ALA A 177 29.87 15.25 17.79
C ALA A 177 30.45 14.26 18.79
N PHE A 178 31.26 14.72 19.76
CA PHE A 178 31.86 13.86 20.78
C PHE A 178 31.28 14.15 22.16
N LYS A 179 31.09 13.08 22.94
CA LYS A 179 30.70 13.14 24.35
C LYS A 179 31.62 12.21 25.13
N ASN A 180 32.41 12.75 26.07
CA ASN A 180 33.34 11.99 26.91
C ASN A 180 34.28 11.04 26.13
N GLY A 181 34.77 11.50 24.96
CA GLY A 181 35.66 10.71 24.10
C GLY A 181 34.98 9.64 23.25
N TYR A 182 33.64 9.58 23.25
CA TYR A 182 32.85 8.77 22.32
C TYR A 182 32.23 9.66 21.25
N PHE A 183 32.22 9.18 20.01
CA PHE A 183 31.46 9.77 18.92
C PHE A 183 29.98 9.40 19.05
N MET A 184 29.11 10.41 19.00
CA MET A 184 27.66 10.26 19.00
C MET A 184 27.18 10.04 17.56
N THR A 185 26.72 8.84 17.25
CA THR A 185 26.36 8.46 15.86
C THR A 185 25.06 9.11 15.37
N GLY A 186 24.19 9.55 16.28
CA GLY A 186 22.81 9.93 15.97
C GLY A 186 21.91 8.76 15.57
N ASP A 187 22.42 7.53 15.55
CA ASP A 187 21.65 6.31 15.31
C ASP A 187 21.24 5.69 16.66
N LEU A 188 20.03 5.14 16.70
CA LEU A 188 19.47 4.52 17.89
C LEU A 188 19.59 3.00 17.81
N GLY A 189 19.78 2.35 18.96
CA GLY A 189 19.91 0.91 19.01
C GLY A 189 20.11 0.34 20.40
N TYR A 190 20.30 -0.98 20.45
CA TYR A 190 20.61 -1.69 21.68
C TYR A 190 21.59 -2.84 21.43
N LEU A 191 22.30 -3.24 22.48
CA LEU A 191 23.08 -4.47 22.51
C LEU A 191 22.27 -5.56 23.21
N ASP A 192 22.23 -6.76 22.62
CA ASP A 192 21.66 -7.90 23.31
C ASP A 192 22.65 -8.55 24.30
N LYS A 193 22.19 -9.56 25.04
CA LYS A 193 23.00 -10.31 26.01
C LYS A 193 24.24 -10.99 25.42
N ASP A 194 24.24 -11.25 24.12
CA ASP A 194 25.33 -11.91 23.41
C ASP A 194 26.31 -10.89 22.79
N GLY A 195 26.07 -9.58 22.97
CA GLY A 195 26.86 -8.48 22.45
C GLY A 195 26.58 -8.11 20.99
N TYR A 196 25.43 -8.52 20.44
CA TYR A 196 25.02 -8.14 19.09
C TYR A 196 24.29 -6.80 19.10
N LEU A 197 24.67 -5.92 18.18
CA LEU A 197 24.10 -4.60 18.00
C LEU A 197 22.88 -4.65 17.08
N TYR A 198 21.81 -3.97 17.48
CA TYR A 198 20.57 -3.83 16.72
C TYR A 198 20.27 -2.35 16.50
N ILE A 199 20.03 -1.96 15.24
CA ILE A 199 19.68 -0.59 14.88
C ILE A 199 18.16 -0.43 14.86
N THR A 200 17.66 0.50 15.68
CA THR A 200 16.23 0.76 15.86
C THR A 200 15.76 2.00 15.13
N GLY A 201 16.62 2.94 14.77
CA GLY A 201 16.26 4.14 13.99
C GLY A 201 17.33 5.24 14.04
N ARG A 202 16.93 6.47 13.71
CA ARG A 202 17.76 7.68 13.87
C ARG A 202 17.14 8.68 14.81
N LYS A 203 17.93 9.24 15.71
CA LYS A 203 17.49 10.21 16.74
C LYS A 203 16.74 11.41 16.15
N LYS A 204 17.22 11.93 15.01
CA LYS A 204 16.60 13.06 14.30
C LYS A 204 15.33 12.68 13.51
N GLU A 205 15.08 11.39 13.30
CA GLU A 205 13.94 10.88 12.51
C GLU A 205 12.84 10.28 13.40
N ILE A 206 13.08 10.15 14.71
CA ILE A 206 12.07 9.71 15.68
C ILE A 206 11.01 10.79 15.84
N ILE A 207 9.74 10.35 15.76
CA ILE A 207 8.58 11.16 16.11
C ILE A 207 8.38 11.05 17.62
N VAL A 208 8.37 12.18 18.31
CA VAL A 208 8.05 12.27 19.74
C VAL A 208 6.62 12.74 19.88
N LEU A 209 5.73 11.84 20.30
CA LEU A 209 4.33 12.17 20.52
C LEU A 209 4.15 13.02 21.80
N PRO A 210 3.04 13.77 21.94
CA PRO A 210 2.77 14.58 23.14
C PRO A 210 2.75 13.79 24.44
N ASN A 211 2.45 12.50 24.37
CA ASN A 211 2.48 11.58 25.51
C ASN A 211 3.91 11.09 25.87
N GLY A 212 4.95 11.65 25.25
CA GLY A 212 6.36 11.32 25.48
C GLY A 212 6.82 10.01 24.85
N LYS A 213 5.99 9.36 24.01
CA LYS A 213 6.38 8.13 23.32
C LYS A 213 7.18 8.42 22.05
N ASN A 214 8.33 7.77 21.95
CA ASN A 214 9.19 7.79 20.77
C ASN A 214 8.71 6.75 19.75
N ILE A 215 8.52 7.18 18.51
CA ILE A 215 8.06 6.35 17.41
C ILE A 215 9.06 6.42 16.27
N ASN A 216 9.54 5.27 15.81
CA ASN A 216 10.24 5.20 14.54
C ASN A 216 9.20 5.09 13.41
N PRO A 217 9.02 6.13 12.56
CA PRO A 217 8.09 6.08 11.45
C PRO A 217 8.40 4.97 10.44
N GLU A 218 9.68 4.60 10.23
CA GLU A 218 10.06 3.51 9.32
C GLU A 218 9.48 2.17 9.76
N GLU A 219 9.29 1.94 11.07
CA GLU A 219 8.68 0.70 11.58
C GLU A 219 7.24 0.58 11.07
N ILE A 220 6.48 1.67 11.14
CA ILE A 220 5.08 1.75 10.71
C ILE A 220 4.97 1.61 9.19
N GLU A 221 5.80 2.37 8.47
CA GLU A 221 5.85 2.36 7.00
C GLU A 221 6.13 0.95 6.46
N ASN A 222 7.12 0.24 7.02
CA ASN A 222 7.46 -1.11 6.60
C ASN A 222 6.34 -2.11 6.88
N ILE A 223 5.64 -2.00 8.02
CA ILE A 223 4.48 -2.85 8.32
C ILE A 223 3.38 -2.64 7.29
N ILE A 224 3.10 -1.39 6.90
CA ILE A 224 2.05 -1.07 5.94
C ILE A 224 2.43 -1.57 4.54
N LEU A 225 3.64 -1.23 4.05
CA LEU A 225 4.13 -1.68 2.73
C LEU A 225 4.12 -3.21 2.59
N LYS A 226 4.39 -3.92 3.68
CA LYS A 226 4.41 -5.38 3.69
C LYS A 226 3.01 -6.00 3.61
N ASN A 227 2.02 -5.41 4.26
CA ASN A 227 0.70 -6.01 4.42
C ASN A 227 -0.32 -5.51 3.39
N PHE A 228 -0.06 -4.37 2.74
CA PHE A 228 -1.02 -3.71 1.86
C PHE A 228 -0.37 -3.37 0.51
N ASP A 229 -0.60 -4.22 -0.47
CA ASP A 229 -0.04 -4.09 -1.82
C ASP A 229 -0.61 -2.94 -2.65
N ILE A 230 -1.73 -2.34 -2.23
CA ILE A 230 -2.26 -1.10 -2.80
C ILE A 230 -1.35 0.10 -2.49
N VAL A 231 -0.47 0.00 -1.49
CA VAL A 231 0.47 1.06 -1.11
C VAL A 231 1.81 0.79 -1.75
N LYS A 232 2.22 1.66 -2.70
CA LYS A 232 3.54 1.57 -3.34
C LYS A 232 4.61 2.25 -2.51
N GLU A 233 4.31 3.42 -1.94
CA GLU A 233 5.19 4.15 -1.03
C GLU A 233 4.38 4.79 0.09
N ILE A 234 4.99 4.93 1.26
CA ILE A 234 4.40 5.60 2.41
C ILE A 234 5.48 6.33 3.19
N ALA A 235 5.15 7.53 3.66
CA ALA A 235 5.92 8.23 4.68
C ALA A 235 5.01 8.62 5.85
N VAL A 236 5.44 8.31 7.06
CA VAL A 236 4.76 8.72 8.29
C VAL A 236 5.47 9.94 8.87
N ILE A 237 4.68 10.98 9.12
CA ILE A 237 5.12 12.23 9.76
C ILE A 237 4.25 12.50 10.99
N GLN A 238 4.64 13.49 11.78
CA GLN A 238 3.80 14.05 12.83
C GLN A 238 3.08 15.29 12.28
N LYS A 239 1.76 15.30 12.35
CA LYS A 239 0.91 16.45 12.01
C LYS A 239 -0.16 16.59 13.08
N ASP A 240 -0.40 17.80 13.56
CA ASP A 240 -1.41 18.10 14.59
C ASP A 240 -1.32 17.16 15.81
N ASN A 241 -0.09 16.92 16.28
CA ASN A 241 0.22 16.07 17.43
C ASN A 241 -0.16 14.57 17.27
N GLN A 242 -0.48 14.13 16.05
CA GLN A 242 -0.80 12.74 15.73
C GLN A 242 0.09 12.22 14.60
N LEU A 243 0.10 10.90 14.41
CA LEU A 243 0.76 10.28 13.26
C LEU A 243 -0.09 10.49 12.00
N PHE A 244 0.56 10.94 10.94
CA PHE A 244 -0.07 11.22 9.64
C PHE A 244 0.68 10.51 8.52
N ALA A 245 -0.03 9.77 7.67
CA ALA A 245 0.56 9.01 6.57
C ALA A 245 0.42 9.74 5.23
N ILE A 246 1.52 9.85 4.49
CA ILE A 246 1.54 10.31 3.10
C ILE A 246 1.69 9.06 2.25
N ILE A 247 0.69 8.76 1.42
CA ILE A 247 0.58 7.48 0.71
C ILE A 247 0.63 7.72 -0.79
N TYR A 248 1.58 7.06 -1.46
CA TYR A 248 1.61 6.95 -2.91
C TYR A 248 1.10 5.54 -3.29
N PRO A 249 -0.10 5.44 -3.92
CA PRO A 249 -0.71 4.16 -4.26
C PRO A 249 0.02 3.43 -5.40
N ASP A 250 -0.15 2.12 -5.47
CA ASP A 250 0.20 1.33 -6.65
C ASP A 250 -0.95 1.38 -7.67
N PHE A 251 -0.87 2.33 -8.60
CA PHE A 251 -1.92 2.54 -9.61
C PHE A 251 -2.18 1.32 -10.50
N GLU A 252 -1.19 0.43 -10.69
CA GLU A 252 -1.41 -0.83 -11.44
C GLU A 252 -2.32 -1.78 -10.66
N VAL A 253 -2.14 -1.85 -9.33
CA VAL A 253 -3.00 -2.65 -8.44
C VAL A 253 -4.41 -2.04 -8.36
N VAL A 254 -4.50 -0.71 -8.29
CA VAL A 254 -5.78 0.03 -8.30
C VAL A 254 -6.56 -0.29 -9.57
N LYS A 255 -5.92 -0.17 -10.75
CA LYS A 255 -6.54 -0.49 -12.04
C LYS A 255 -6.95 -1.96 -12.13
N LYS A 256 -6.06 -2.88 -11.75
CA LYS A 256 -6.32 -4.33 -11.82
C LYS A 256 -7.49 -4.78 -10.95
N ARG A 257 -7.72 -4.10 -9.81
CA ARG A 257 -8.80 -4.40 -8.87
C ARG A 257 -10.07 -3.59 -9.12
N ASN A 258 -10.06 -2.71 -10.13
CA ASN A 258 -11.16 -1.80 -10.44
C ASN A 258 -11.65 -1.03 -9.21
N ILE A 259 -10.70 -0.50 -8.42
CA ILE A 259 -11.02 0.22 -7.18
C ILE A 259 -11.53 1.61 -7.54
N VAL A 260 -12.81 1.84 -7.25
CA VAL A 260 -13.53 3.07 -7.59
C VAL A 260 -13.37 4.15 -6.52
N ASN A 261 -13.31 3.80 -5.23
CA ASN A 261 -13.09 4.78 -4.15
C ASN A 261 -11.75 4.50 -3.46
N LEU A 262 -10.69 5.12 -3.98
CA LEU A 262 -9.34 4.89 -3.50
C LEU A 262 -9.13 5.41 -2.07
N GLU A 263 -9.71 6.56 -1.74
CA GLU A 263 -9.59 7.15 -0.41
C GLU A 263 -10.27 6.29 0.65
N GLU A 264 -11.50 5.86 0.40
CA GLU A 264 -12.24 4.97 1.28
C GLU A 264 -11.56 3.60 1.41
N THR A 265 -11.03 3.07 0.30
CA THR A 265 -10.27 1.83 0.30
C THR A 265 -9.02 1.95 1.16
N ILE A 266 -8.23 3.03 1.04
CA ILE A 266 -7.05 3.23 1.87
C ILE A 266 -7.46 3.42 3.33
N LYS A 267 -8.52 4.19 3.60
CA LYS A 267 -9.02 4.40 4.96
C LYS A 267 -9.38 3.10 5.66
N TRP A 268 -10.24 2.27 5.07
CA TRP A 268 -10.76 1.07 5.73
C TRP A 268 -9.88 -0.17 5.53
N ASN A 269 -9.31 -0.35 4.33
CA ASN A 269 -8.56 -1.57 4.02
C ASN A 269 -7.08 -1.47 4.33
N VAL A 270 -6.53 -0.28 4.58
CA VAL A 270 -5.12 -0.07 4.92
C VAL A 270 -4.98 0.53 6.32
N ILE A 271 -5.45 1.77 6.51
CA ILE A 271 -5.21 2.52 7.75
C ILE A 271 -5.96 1.90 8.93
N ASP A 272 -7.24 1.60 8.79
CA ASP A 272 -8.03 1.01 9.87
C ASP A 272 -7.51 -0.39 10.23
N LYS A 273 -7.29 -1.26 9.23
CA LYS A 273 -6.68 -2.59 9.46
C LYS A 273 -5.33 -2.50 10.15
N TYR A 274 -4.45 -1.59 9.75
CA TYR A 274 -3.19 -1.35 10.46
C TYR A 274 -3.45 -0.91 11.91
N ASN A 275 -4.31 0.08 12.12
CA ASN A 275 -4.62 0.64 13.42
C ASN A 275 -5.22 -0.38 14.40
N GLN A 276 -5.95 -1.39 13.92
CA GLN A 276 -6.46 -2.49 14.74
C GLN A 276 -5.36 -3.43 15.26
N THR A 277 -4.20 -3.47 14.60
CA THR A 277 -3.09 -4.39 14.95
C THR A 277 -2.05 -3.79 15.89
N VAL A 278 -2.12 -2.49 16.17
CA VAL A 278 -1.08 -1.75 16.91
C VAL A 278 -1.62 -1.09 18.17
N ALA A 279 -0.71 -0.81 19.11
CA ALA A 279 -1.03 -0.05 20.31
C ALA A 279 -1.54 1.35 19.97
N SER A 280 -2.40 1.93 20.83
CA SER A 280 -3.09 3.20 20.58
C SER A 280 -2.17 4.36 20.17
N TYR A 281 -0.95 4.42 20.72
CA TYR A 281 0.01 5.49 20.40
C TYR A 281 0.69 5.30 19.03
N LYS A 282 0.64 4.11 18.41
CA LYS A 282 1.16 3.84 17.06
C LYS A 282 0.10 3.99 15.96
N LYS A 283 -1.13 4.37 16.32
CA LYS A 283 -2.23 4.54 15.36
C LYS A 283 -2.03 5.78 14.50
N ILE A 284 -2.33 5.65 13.22
CA ILE A 284 -2.34 6.75 12.25
C ILE A 284 -3.69 7.46 12.39
N GLY A 285 -3.64 8.76 12.71
CA GLY A 285 -4.82 9.60 12.91
C GLY A 285 -5.38 10.18 11.62
N GLY A 286 -4.55 10.31 10.58
CA GLY A 286 -4.96 10.80 9.27
C GLY A 286 -3.99 10.39 8.17
N PHE A 287 -4.41 10.54 6.92
CA PHE A 287 -3.57 10.27 5.77
C PHE A 287 -3.86 11.25 4.63
N LYS A 288 -2.92 11.36 3.69
CA LYS A 288 -3.09 12.05 2.41
C LYS A 288 -2.56 11.17 1.30
N ILE A 289 -3.36 11.00 0.26
CA ILE A 289 -2.94 10.33 -0.97
C ILE A 289 -2.20 11.36 -1.83
N VAL A 290 -1.09 10.95 -2.43
CA VAL A 290 -0.31 11.77 -3.36
C VAL A 290 -0.21 11.09 -4.72
N ASN A 291 -0.13 11.90 -5.78
CA ASN A 291 -0.10 11.42 -7.17
C ASN A 291 1.32 11.26 -7.75
N THR A 292 2.35 11.61 -6.99
CA THR A 292 3.77 11.52 -7.41
C THR A 292 4.59 10.77 -6.36
N GLU A 293 5.63 10.07 -6.83
CA GLU A 293 6.54 9.33 -5.94
C GLU A 293 7.17 10.22 -4.88
N LEU A 294 7.40 9.66 -3.70
CA LEU A 294 7.96 10.40 -2.58
C LEU A 294 9.42 10.78 -2.87
N PRO A 295 9.91 11.93 -2.36
CA PRO A 295 11.28 12.36 -2.57
C PRO A 295 12.26 11.36 -1.93
N LYS A 296 13.05 10.67 -2.76
CA LYS A 296 14.01 9.63 -2.33
C LYS A 296 15.46 10.01 -2.65
N THR A 297 16.39 9.44 -1.92
CA THR A 297 17.83 9.45 -2.24
C THR A 297 18.13 8.49 -3.41
N ARG A 298 19.34 8.57 -4.00
CA ARG A 298 19.80 7.58 -5.00
C ARG A 298 19.74 6.14 -4.49
N LEU A 299 19.91 5.95 -3.17
CA LEU A 299 19.83 4.65 -2.49
C LEU A 299 18.38 4.20 -2.21
N GLY A 300 17.38 5.02 -2.51
CA GLY A 300 15.96 4.73 -2.30
C GLY A 300 15.39 5.16 -0.93
N LYS A 301 16.22 5.69 -0.01
CA LYS A 301 15.74 6.19 1.29
C LYS A 301 14.90 7.47 1.12
N ILE A 302 13.75 7.56 1.79
CA ILE A 302 12.88 8.74 1.82
C ILE A 302 13.62 9.94 2.45
N ARG A 303 13.54 11.10 1.79
CA ARG A 303 14.08 12.37 2.29
C ARG A 303 13.04 13.08 3.15
N ARG A 304 12.91 12.64 4.41
CA ARG A 304 11.88 13.12 5.35
C ARG A 304 11.82 14.64 5.49
N PHE A 305 12.96 15.32 5.52
CA PHE A 305 13.04 16.78 5.62
C PHE A 305 12.39 17.53 4.44
N MET A 306 12.18 16.85 3.30
CA MET A 306 11.51 17.41 2.13
C MET A 306 9.99 17.17 2.13
N LEU A 307 9.46 16.32 3.02
CA LEU A 307 8.05 15.91 2.96
C LEU A 307 7.09 17.07 3.20
N ASN A 308 7.38 17.96 4.16
CA ASN A 308 6.54 19.14 4.40
C ASN A 308 6.51 20.07 3.18
N GLN A 309 7.69 20.36 2.60
CA GLN A 309 7.78 21.16 1.37
C GLN A 309 7.13 20.45 0.17
N PHE A 310 7.20 19.12 0.10
CA PHE A 310 6.56 18.32 -0.94
C PHE A 310 5.03 18.44 -0.86
N LEU A 311 4.45 18.35 0.34
CA LEU A 311 3.02 18.55 0.56
C LEU A 311 2.58 19.97 0.18
N GLU A 312 3.33 21.00 0.60
CA GLU A 312 3.06 22.39 0.23
C GLU A 312 3.19 22.66 -1.27
N LYS A 313 4.14 21.99 -1.95
CA LYS A 313 4.30 22.11 -3.41
C LYS A 313 3.15 21.45 -4.15
N GLN A 314 2.65 20.30 -3.71
CA GLN A 314 1.43 19.72 -4.30
C GLN A 314 0.23 20.67 -4.16
N GLU A 315 0.15 21.42 -3.07
CA GLU A 315 -0.89 22.46 -2.90
C GLU A 315 -0.65 23.72 -3.74
N ARG A 316 0.56 23.94 -4.26
CA ARG A 316 0.96 25.16 -5.02
C ARG A 316 1.28 24.95 -6.50
N SER A 317 1.46 23.72 -6.98
CA SER A 317 1.89 23.40 -8.36
C SER A 317 0.82 23.66 -9.44
N ALA A 318 -0.22 24.40 -9.08
CA ALA A 318 -1.42 24.68 -9.82
C ALA A 318 -1.29 25.80 -10.88
N VAL A 319 -0.14 25.87 -11.56
CA VAL A 319 0.06 26.77 -12.71
C VAL A 319 0.67 25.96 -13.87
N LYS A 320 -0.07 24.96 -14.32
CA LYS A 320 0.16 24.33 -15.62
C LYS A 320 -0.59 25.15 -16.66
N GLU A 321 -0.03 25.32 -17.86
CA GLU A 321 -0.71 26.04 -18.95
C GLU A 321 -2.02 25.32 -19.29
N GLU A 322 -3.14 26.02 -19.18
CA GLU A 322 -4.46 25.42 -19.35
C GLU A 322 -4.69 25.02 -20.81
N PRO A 323 -5.28 23.82 -21.06
CA PRO A 323 -5.72 23.46 -22.40
C PRO A 323 -6.68 24.52 -22.95
N LYS A 324 -6.36 25.08 -24.11
CA LYS A 324 -7.20 26.09 -24.80
C LYS A 324 -8.46 25.50 -25.45
N THR A 325 -8.81 24.27 -25.11
CA THR A 325 -9.95 23.54 -25.63
C THR A 325 -11.24 23.99 -24.92
N GLN A 326 -12.30 24.20 -25.67
CA GLN A 326 -13.62 24.56 -25.12
C GLN A 326 -14.14 23.51 -24.12
N THR A 327 -13.84 22.23 -24.37
CA THR A 327 -14.19 21.10 -23.49
C THR A 327 -13.56 21.24 -22.11
N TYR A 328 -12.27 21.55 -22.04
CA TYR A 328 -11.59 21.80 -20.77
C TYR A 328 -12.24 22.93 -19.98
N SER A 329 -12.56 24.06 -20.61
CA SER A 329 -13.22 25.19 -19.93
C SER A 329 -14.58 24.82 -19.35
N ILE A 330 -15.38 24.05 -20.10
CA ILE A 330 -16.70 23.58 -19.65
C ILE A 330 -16.58 22.60 -18.48
N LEU A 331 -15.65 21.63 -18.56
CA LEU A 331 -15.40 20.68 -17.48
C LEU A 331 -14.91 21.41 -16.22
N LYS A 332 -13.98 22.36 -16.38
CA LYS A 332 -13.44 23.18 -15.30
C LYS A 332 -14.56 23.93 -14.59
N GLU A 333 -15.39 24.68 -15.32
CA GLU A 333 -16.47 25.47 -14.75
C GLU A 333 -17.48 24.61 -13.97
N TYR A 334 -17.86 23.46 -14.53
CA TYR A 334 -18.74 22.51 -13.85
C TYR A 334 -18.11 21.98 -12.55
N LEU A 335 -16.86 21.51 -12.61
CA LEU A 335 -16.16 20.92 -11.48
C LEU A 335 -15.88 21.95 -10.37
N GLU A 336 -15.53 23.19 -10.72
CA GLU A 336 -15.35 24.28 -9.75
C GLU A 336 -16.68 24.61 -9.04
N LYS A 337 -17.79 24.67 -9.80
CA LYS A 337 -19.12 24.90 -9.24
C LYS A 337 -19.59 23.76 -8.35
N TYR A 338 -19.29 22.52 -8.72
CA TYR A 338 -19.71 21.32 -7.97
C TYR A 338 -18.92 21.16 -6.67
N THR A 339 -17.60 21.27 -6.75
CA THR A 339 -16.69 20.95 -5.64
C THR A 339 -16.37 22.15 -4.75
N ASN A 340 -16.62 23.37 -5.24
CA ASN A 340 -16.16 24.62 -4.62
C ASN A 340 -14.63 24.66 -4.41
N LEU A 341 -13.89 23.90 -5.24
CA LEU A 341 -12.42 23.87 -5.29
C LEU A 341 -11.94 24.50 -6.60
N SER A 342 -10.74 25.05 -6.61
CA SER A 342 -10.09 25.46 -7.86
C SER A 342 -9.64 24.24 -8.65
N VAL A 343 -9.96 24.21 -9.94
CA VAL A 343 -9.67 23.07 -10.83
C VAL A 343 -8.53 23.40 -11.79
N TYR A 344 -7.57 22.49 -11.90
CA TYR A 344 -6.37 22.62 -12.72
C TYR A 344 -6.27 21.48 -13.75
N PRO A 345 -5.44 21.61 -14.80
CA PRO A 345 -5.36 20.60 -15.86
C PRO A 345 -4.99 19.20 -15.35
N ASP A 346 -4.07 19.13 -14.40
CA ASP A 346 -3.60 17.90 -13.77
C ASP A 346 -4.43 17.48 -12.54
N SER A 347 -5.48 18.23 -12.17
CA SER A 347 -6.38 17.85 -11.09
C SER A 347 -7.01 16.49 -11.38
N HIS A 348 -6.78 15.56 -10.47
CA HIS A 348 -7.39 14.25 -10.48
C HIS A 348 -8.85 14.35 -10.03
N ILE A 349 -9.75 13.76 -10.82
CA ILE A 349 -11.21 13.87 -10.63
C ILE A 349 -11.64 13.37 -9.24
N GLU A 350 -11.09 12.24 -8.81
CA GLU A 350 -11.40 11.69 -7.48
C GLU A 350 -10.53 12.26 -6.36
N ILE A 351 -9.21 12.28 -6.55
CA ILE A 351 -8.25 12.55 -5.46
C ILE A 351 -8.15 14.03 -5.13
N ASP A 352 -8.12 14.90 -6.15
CA ASP A 352 -7.91 16.34 -5.95
C ASP A 352 -9.24 17.08 -5.85
N LEU A 353 -10.25 16.63 -6.60
CA LEU A 353 -11.56 17.28 -6.66
C LEU A 353 -12.62 16.61 -5.77
N GLY A 354 -12.31 15.45 -5.19
CA GLY A 354 -13.17 14.81 -4.19
C GLY A 354 -14.50 14.29 -4.74
N LEU A 355 -14.59 13.97 -6.04
CA LEU A 355 -15.81 13.39 -6.60
C LEU A 355 -16.01 11.96 -6.05
N ASP A 356 -17.01 11.83 -5.18
CA ASP A 356 -17.47 10.54 -4.67
C ASP A 356 -18.28 9.75 -5.73
N SER A 357 -18.77 8.57 -5.37
CA SER A 357 -19.53 7.72 -6.30
C SER A 357 -20.77 8.41 -6.86
N LEU A 358 -21.45 9.26 -6.07
CA LEU A 358 -22.62 9.98 -6.54
C LEU A 358 -22.19 11.12 -7.48
N GLY A 359 -21.21 11.92 -7.06
CA GLY A 359 -20.65 13.03 -7.85
C GLY A 359 -20.08 12.57 -9.19
N LYS A 360 -19.48 11.39 -9.28
CA LYS A 360 -19.07 10.80 -10.55
C LYS A 360 -20.25 10.50 -11.46
N ILE A 361 -21.35 9.95 -10.94
CA ILE A 361 -22.57 9.71 -11.74
C ILE A 361 -23.13 11.05 -12.25
N GLU A 362 -23.17 12.08 -11.41
CA GLU A 362 -23.62 13.42 -11.82
C GLU A 362 -22.72 14.00 -12.91
N PHE A 363 -21.41 13.87 -12.73
CA PHE A 363 -20.41 14.37 -13.67
C PHE A 363 -20.44 13.61 -15.01
N LEU A 364 -20.62 12.29 -15.00
CA LEU A 364 -20.81 11.48 -16.20
C LEU A 364 -22.10 11.86 -16.93
N THR A 365 -23.18 12.11 -16.19
CA THR A 365 -24.46 12.57 -16.74
C THR A 365 -24.33 13.97 -17.36
N PHE A 366 -23.58 14.87 -16.71
CA PHE A 366 -23.24 16.17 -17.25
C PHE A 366 -22.48 16.04 -18.58
N ILE A 367 -21.48 15.17 -18.64
CA ILE A 367 -20.69 14.92 -19.85
C ILE A 367 -21.57 14.35 -20.97
N GLU A 368 -22.44 13.39 -20.68
CA GLU A 368 -23.35 12.80 -21.67
C GLU A 368 -24.32 13.84 -22.24
N ASN A 369 -24.95 14.65 -21.38
CA ASN A 369 -25.87 15.69 -21.81
C ASN A 369 -25.16 16.77 -22.64
N THR A 370 -23.97 17.19 -22.18
CA THR A 370 -23.26 18.32 -22.78
C THR A 370 -22.57 17.95 -24.08
N PHE A 371 -21.85 16.82 -24.10
CA PHE A 371 -21.00 16.44 -25.23
C PHE A 371 -21.61 15.36 -26.12
N GLY A 372 -22.73 14.75 -25.70
CA GLY A 372 -23.39 13.65 -26.42
C GLY A 372 -22.60 12.34 -26.38
N ILE A 373 -21.72 12.17 -25.39
CA ILE A 373 -20.88 10.97 -25.24
C ILE A 373 -21.29 10.25 -23.97
N LYS A 374 -21.66 8.97 -24.10
CA LYS A 374 -21.86 8.11 -22.95
C LYS A 374 -20.52 7.58 -22.47
N LEU A 375 -20.10 8.04 -21.29
CA LEU A 375 -18.92 7.56 -20.58
C LEU A 375 -19.33 6.66 -19.41
N ASP A 376 -18.47 5.71 -19.06
CA ASP A 376 -18.61 4.91 -17.84
C ASP A 376 -17.51 5.24 -16.81
N GLU A 377 -17.59 4.65 -15.62
CA GLU A 377 -16.58 4.88 -14.58
C GLU A 377 -15.18 4.37 -14.98
N LYS A 378 -15.07 3.39 -15.89
CA LYS A 378 -13.76 2.92 -16.35
C LYS A 378 -13.08 3.98 -17.18
N ASP A 379 -13.84 4.75 -17.98
CA ASP A 379 -13.30 5.87 -18.74
C ASP A 379 -12.67 6.94 -17.82
N LEU A 380 -13.24 7.18 -16.63
CA LEU A 380 -12.67 8.08 -15.62
C LEU A 380 -11.37 7.52 -15.01
N ILE A 381 -11.30 6.21 -14.78
CA ILE A 381 -10.08 5.55 -14.27
C ILE A 381 -8.95 5.62 -15.30
N GLU A 382 -9.26 5.47 -16.60
CA GLU A 382 -8.28 5.56 -17.68
C GLU A 382 -7.86 7.00 -17.99
N ASN A 383 -8.75 7.97 -17.74
CA ASN A 383 -8.52 9.40 -17.95
C ASN A 383 -8.68 10.18 -16.63
N PRO A 384 -7.76 9.99 -15.66
CA PRO A 384 -7.97 10.42 -14.27
C PRO A 384 -7.92 11.93 -14.04
N THR A 385 -7.34 12.70 -14.96
CA THR A 385 -7.17 14.16 -14.84
C THR A 385 -8.08 14.92 -15.77
N VAL A 386 -8.45 16.16 -15.40
CA VAL A 386 -9.33 17.01 -16.21
C VAL A 386 -8.77 17.24 -17.62
N GLU A 387 -7.45 17.43 -17.76
CA GLU A 387 -6.78 17.54 -19.07
C GLU A 387 -6.96 16.28 -19.93
N LYS A 388 -6.66 15.11 -19.37
CA LYS A 388 -6.78 13.84 -20.11
C LYS A 388 -8.21 13.56 -20.52
N LEU A 389 -9.15 13.77 -19.59
CA LEU A 389 -10.57 13.62 -19.87
C LEU A 389 -11.03 14.60 -20.94
N SER A 390 -10.55 15.85 -20.91
CA SER A 390 -10.89 16.85 -21.92
C SER A 390 -10.46 16.43 -23.34
N TYR A 391 -9.25 15.88 -23.49
CA TYR A 391 -8.78 15.37 -24.78
C TYR A 391 -9.55 14.13 -25.23
N PHE A 392 -9.84 13.23 -24.31
CA PHE A 392 -10.63 12.03 -24.60
C PHE A 392 -12.06 12.35 -25.07
N ILE A 393 -12.69 13.35 -24.45
CA ILE A 393 -14.00 13.86 -24.88
C ILE A 393 -13.88 14.58 -26.22
N ASP A 394 -12.84 15.39 -26.43
CA ASP A 394 -12.63 16.10 -27.70
C ASP A 394 -12.51 15.16 -28.91
N GLU A 395 -11.92 13.98 -28.74
CA GLU A 395 -11.82 12.97 -29.80
C GLU A 395 -13.17 12.31 -30.15
N LYS A 396 -14.11 12.27 -29.21
CA LYS A 396 -15.34 11.47 -29.30
C LYS A 396 -16.64 12.27 -29.28
N LYS A 397 -16.58 13.58 -29.05
CA LYS A 397 -17.76 14.45 -28.90
C LYS A 397 -18.59 14.51 -30.17
N GLN A 398 -19.91 14.44 -29.99
CA GLN A 398 -20.89 14.50 -31.08
C GLN A 398 -21.59 15.85 -31.14
N LYS A 399 -21.67 16.55 -30.01
CA LYS A 399 -22.31 17.86 -29.87
C LYS A 399 -21.69 18.66 -28.72
N ILE A 400 -22.09 19.92 -28.59
CA ILE A 400 -21.84 20.75 -27.40
C ILE A 400 -23.14 21.51 -27.09
N GLU A 401 -23.87 21.08 -26.05
CA GLU A 401 -25.12 21.69 -25.58
C GLU A 401 -25.06 21.88 -24.05
N ILE A 402 -24.78 23.10 -23.59
CA ILE A 402 -24.76 23.40 -22.15
C ILE A 402 -26.20 23.43 -21.64
N SER A 403 -26.58 22.44 -20.83
CA SER A 403 -27.89 22.37 -20.18
C SER A 403 -27.73 22.24 -18.67
N GLU A 404 -28.52 22.97 -17.90
CA GLU A 404 -28.59 22.79 -16.44
C GLU A 404 -29.27 21.45 -16.13
N ILE A 405 -28.60 20.64 -15.30
CA ILE A 405 -29.11 19.34 -14.86
C ILE A 405 -30.27 19.58 -13.90
N ASP A 406 -31.50 19.41 -14.40
CA ASP A 406 -32.71 19.41 -13.57
C ASP A 406 -33.05 17.98 -13.13
N TRP A 407 -32.60 17.64 -11.91
CA TRP A 407 -32.89 16.37 -11.25
C TRP A 407 -34.38 16.02 -11.22
N LYS A 408 -35.25 17.03 -11.08
CA LYS A 408 -36.70 16.80 -11.05
C LYS A 408 -37.18 16.30 -12.39
N LYS A 409 -36.57 16.75 -13.48
CA LYS A 409 -36.87 16.33 -14.86
C LYS A 409 -36.27 14.96 -15.18
N ILE A 410 -35.06 14.65 -14.71
CA ILE A 410 -34.41 13.34 -14.90
C ILE A 410 -35.14 12.24 -14.11
N LEU A 411 -35.43 12.48 -12.83
CA LEU A 411 -36.14 11.52 -11.98
C LEU A 411 -37.61 11.34 -12.36
N SER A 412 -38.20 12.30 -13.09
CA SER A 412 -39.58 12.21 -13.60
C SER A 412 -39.67 11.69 -15.03
N GLN A 413 -38.53 11.44 -15.71
CA GLN A 413 -38.57 10.79 -17.01
C GLN A 413 -39.09 9.36 -16.81
N PRO A 414 -40.17 8.97 -17.51
CA PRO A 414 -40.69 7.62 -17.43
C PRO A 414 -39.67 6.67 -18.05
N VAL A 415 -38.93 5.96 -17.20
CA VAL A 415 -38.10 4.84 -17.64
C VAL A 415 -39.06 3.70 -17.97
N SER A 416 -39.14 3.34 -19.25
CA SER A 416 -39.89 2.16 -19.68
C SER A 416 -39.11 0.90 -19.28
N PHE A 417 -39.36 0.40 -18.08
CA PHE A 417 -38.79 -0.86 -17.60
C PHE A 417 -39.92 -1.84 -17.27
N GLU A 418 -40.00 -2.94 -18.03
CA GLU A 418 -40.95 -4.02 -17.75
C GLU A 418 -40.43 -4.86 -16.58
N LEU A 419 -41.03 -4.66 -15.41
CA LEU A 419 -40.79 -5.51 -14.25
C LEU A 419 -41.63 -6.78 -14.40
N LYS A 420 -40.96 -7.95 -14.40
CA LYS A 420 -41.64 -9.25 -14.43
C LYS A 420 -42.11 -9.62 -13.02
N GLU A 421 -43.37 -10.01 -12.92
CA GLU A 421 -43.92 -10.59 -11.69
C GLU A 421 -43.40 -12.04 -11.52
N GLY A 422 -42.91 -12.33 -10.33
CA GLY A 422 -42.27 -13.57 -9.95
C GLY A 422 -43.08 -14.35 -8.91
N TYR A 423 -42.59 -15.52 -8.55
CA TYR A 423 -43.35 -16.54 -7.82
C TYR A 423 -43.18 -16.46 -6.29
N LEU A 424 -42.99 -15.25 -5.73
CA LEU A 424 -42.78 -15.05 -4.29
C LEU A 424 -43.92 -15.61 -3.42
N THR A 425 -45.15 -15.59 -3.93
CA THR A 425 -46.33 -16.13 -3.23
C THR A 425 -46.27 -17.64 -3.02
N ILE A 426 -45.57 -18.37 -3.89
CA ILE A 426 -45.40 -19.83 -3.79
C ILE A 426 -44.49 -20.21 -2.61
N ILE A 427 -43.43 -19.45 -2.38
CA ILE A 427 -42.45 -19.74 -1.32
C ILE A 427 -42.86 -19.21 0.06
N LYS A 428 -43.75 -18.21 0.09
CA LYS A 428 -44.26 -17.61 1.32
C LYS A 428 -44.75 -18.62 2.38
N PRO A 429 -45.62 -19.62 2.09
CA PRO A 429 -46.09 -20.56 3.12
C PRO A 429 -44.94 -21.37 3.72
N ILE A 430 -43.94 -21.74 2.93
CA ILE A 430 -42.76 -22.48 3.37
C ILE A 430 -41.93 -21.61 4.32
N LEU A 431 -41.64 -20.36 3.92
CA LEU A 431 -40.88 -19.42 4.74
C LEU A 431 -41.62 -19.07 6.03
N LYS A 432 -42.93 -18.83 5.95
CA LYS A 432 -43.76 -18.55 7.12
C LYS A 432 -43.77 -19.71 8.11
N LEU A 433 -43.83 -20.95 7.63
CA LEU A 433 -43.74 -22.14 8.49
C LEU A 433 -42.36 -22.24 9.15
N TYR A 434 -41.29 -22.07 8.37
CA TYR A 434 -39.91 -22.07 8.87
C TYR A 434 -39.70 -21.04 9.99
N PHE A 435 -40.03 -19.77 9.75
CA PHE A 435 -39.84 -18.71 10.73
C PHE A 435 -40.78 -18.83 11.95
N LYS A 436 -41.98 -19.42 11.78
CA LYS A 436 -42.87 -19.69 12.91
C LYS A 436 -42.31 -20.77 13.84
N LEU A 437 -41.68 -21.81 13.28
CA LEU A 437 -41.11 -22.91 14.04
C LEU A 437 -39.77 -22.57 14.69
N TYR A 438 -38.86 -21.93 13.95
CA TYR A 438 -37.49 -21.68 14.40
C TYR A 438 -37.29 -20.34 15.09
N ASN A 439 -38.10 -19.32 14.75
CA ASN A 439 -37.90 -17.94 15.22
C ASN A 439 -39.13 -17.36 15.94
N SER A 440 -40.17 -18.17 16.17
CA SER A 440 -41.42 -17.73 16.82
C SER A 440 -42.00 -16.45 16.22
N LEU A 441 -42.01 -16.36 14.88
CA LEU A 441 -42.43 -15.17 14.14
C LEU A 441 -43.83 -14.67 14.58
N GLU A 442 -43.87 -13.43 15.07
CA GLU A 442 -45.09 -12.67 15.36
C GLU A 442 -45.13 -11.44 14.45
N ILE A 443 -46.27 -11.18 13.81
CA ILE A 443 -46.44 -10.06 12.85
C ILE A 443 -47.50 -9.12 13.39
N LYS A 444 -47.19 -7.82 13.51
CA LYS A 444 -48.07 -6.76 13.99
C LYS A 444 -47.98 -5.54 13.07
N GLY A 445 -49.05 -4.75 12.95
CA GLY A 445 -49.03 -3.48 12.23
C GLY A 445 -49.14 -3.57 10.71
N ILE A 446 -49.71 -4.67 10.16
CA ILE A 446 -49.91 -4.84 8.70
C ILE A 446 -50.87 -3.77 8.16
N GLU A 447 -51.82 -3.35 8.98
CA GLU A 447 -52.79 -2.29 8.72
C GLU A 447 -52.16 -0.91 8.46
N ASN A 448 -50.90 -0.71 8.85
CA ASN A 448 -50.19 0.56 8.64
C ASN A 448 -49.51 0.66 7.27
N ILE A 449 -49.59 -0.38 6.43
CA ILE A 449 -48.99 -0.34 5.09
C ILE A 449 -49.88 0.51 4.16
N PRO A 450 -49.40 1.64 3.64
CA PRO A 450 -50.21 2.52 2.82
C PRO A 450 -50.41 1.96 1.40
N ASN A 451 -51.50 2.36 0.75
CA ASN A 451 -51.84 1.94 -0.63
C ASN A 451 -51.08 2.71 -1.74
N GLN A 452 -49.92 3.28 -1.41
CA GLN A 452 -49.07 4.03 -2.34
C GLN A 452 -47.70 3.33 -2.47
N PRO A 453 -46.89 3.66 -3.50
CA PRO A 453 -45.53 3.14 -3.60
C PRO A 453 -44.72 3.46 -2.33
N VAL A 454 -44.13 2.43 -1.74
CA VAL A 454 -43.33 2.54 -0.51
C VAL A 454 -42.05 1.71 -0.60
N ILE A 455 -41.05 2.13 0.17
CA ILE A 455 -39.81 1.38 0.36
C ILE A 455 -39.87 0.70 1.73
N PHE A 456 -39.75 -0.62 1.75
CA PHE A 456 -39.57 -1.39 2.98
C PHE A 456 -38.08 -1.44 3.32
N ALA A 457 -37.68 -0.73 4.38
CA ALA A 457 -36.31 -0.75 4.89
C ALA A 457 -36.28 -1.44 6.26
N PRO A 458 -35.81 -2.69 6.36
CA PRO A 458 -35.58 -3.33 7.65
C PRO A 458 -34.63 -2.48 8.50
N ASN A 459 -34.96 -2.29 9.77
CA ASN A 459 -34.05 -1.67 10.75
C ASN A 459 -33.04 -2.67 11.34
N HIS A 460 -33.09 -3.92 10.87
CA HIS A 460 -32.24 -5.03 11.27
C HIS A 460 -31.18 -5.28 10.18
N GLN A 461 -30.05 -5.86 10.57
CA GLN A 461 -28.92 -6.13 9.67
C GLN A 461 -28.70 -7.64 9.53
N SER A 462 -29.69 -8.37 8.99
CA SER A 462 -29.56 -9.80 8.73
C SER A 462 -29.84 -10.15 7.27
N TYR A 463 -29.07 -11.12 6.78
CA TYR A 463 -29.32 -11.77 5.49
C TYR A 463 -30.69 -12.45 5.40
N LEU A 464 -31.40 -12.60 6.52
CA LEU A 464 -32.74 -13.20 6.57
C LEU A 464 -33.88 -12.19 6.43
N ASP A 465 -33.60 -10.88 6.46
CA ASP A 465 -34.64 -9.85 6.55
C ASP A 465 -35.54 -9.83 5.30
N GLY A 466 -34.96 -10.06 4.12
CA GLY A 466 -35.74 -10.22 2.88
C GLY A 466 -36.73 -11.39 2.97
N PHE A 467 -36.31 -12.54 3.49
CA PHE A 467 -37.17 -13.72 3.66
C PHE A 467 -38.25 -13.50 4.73
N LEU A 468 -37.94 -12.74 5.79
CA LEU A 468 -38.90 -12.34 6.82
C LEU A 468 -39.98 -11.41 6.25
N ILE A 469 -39.60 -10.47 5.38
CA ILE A 469 -40.56 -9.62 4.66
C ILE A 469 -41.48 -10.47 3.77
N VAL A 470 -40.92 -11.41 3.00
CA VAL A 470 -41.71 -12.34 2.17
C VAL A 470 -42.71 -13.14 3.01
N ALA A 471 -42.30 -13.61 4.18
CA ALA A 471 -43.18 -14.35 5.09
C ALA A 471 -44.29 -13.47 5.70
N SER A 472 -44.07 -12.16 5.79
CA SER A 472 -44.91 -11.22 6.55
C SER A 472 -45.91 -10.44 5.71
N LEU A 473 -45.55 -10.03 4.49
CA LEU A 473 -46.39 -9.16 3.65
C LEU A 473 -47.64 -9.87 3.10
N PRO A 474 -48.80 -9.19 2.99
CA PRO A 474 -49.97 -9.68 2.27
C PRO A 474 -49.66 -10.02 0.79
N ASN A 475 -50.34 -11.02 0.22
CA ASN A 475 -50.01 -11.51 -1.14
C ASN A 475 -50.11 -10.42 -2.22
N GLN A 476 -51.15 -9.57 -2.14
CA GLN A 476 -51.37 -8.48 -3.10
C GLN A 476 -50.23 -7.46 -3.13
N ILE A 477 -49.56 -7.25 -1.99
CA ILE A 477 -48.41 -6.35 -1.88
C ILE A 477 -47.14 -7.11 -2.30
N LEU A 478 -47.00 -8.36 -1.86
CA LEU A 478 -45.83 -9.20 -2.12
C LEU A 478 -45.59 -9.43 -3.62
N GLU A 479 -46.63 -9.66 -4.42
CA GLU A 479 -46.52 -9.84 -5.88
C GLU A 479 -45.91 -8.61 -6.57
N LYS A 480 -46.13 -7.42 -6.00
CA LYS A 480 -45.63 -6.13 -6.49
C LYS A 480 -44.40 -5.64 -5.74
N THR A 481 -43.85 -6.46 -4.83
CA THR A 481 -42.66 -6.12 -4.06
C THR A 481 -41.42 -6.67 -4.74
N TYR A 482 -40.40 -5.81 -4.89
CA TYR A 482 -39.11 -6.15 -5.47
C TYR A 482 -38.00 -5.98 -4.43
N PHE A 483 -37.05 -6.90 -4.41
CA PHE A 483 -35.93 -6.91 -3.48
C PHE A 483 -34.65 -6.52 -4.19
N LEU A 484 -33.89 -5.59 -3.61
CA LEU A 484 -32.56 -5.23 -4.08
C LEU A 484 -31.53 -6.18 -3.48
N ALA A 485 -30.60 -6.68 -4.29
CA ALA A 485 -29.53 -7.55 -3.80
C ALA A 485 -28.24 -7.39 -4.61
N GLU A 486 -27.09 -7.55 -3.97
CA GLU A 486 -25.77 -7.42 -4.61
C GLU A 486 -25.51 -8.57 -5.59
N GLU A 487 -25.01 -8.27 -6.80
CA GLU A 487 -24.82 -9.24 -7.89
C GLU A 487 -23.86 -10.38 -7.50
N THR A 488 -22.90 -10.11 -6.61
CA THR A 488 -21.91 -11.08 -6.12
C THR A 488 -22.53 -12.34 -5.52
N TYR A 489 -23.72 -12.23 -4.90
CA TYR A 489 -24.43 -13.38 -4.33
C TYR A 489 -25.08 -14.28 -5.39
N PHE A 490 -25.26 -13.80 -6.62
CA PHE A 490 -25.97 -14.47 -7.72
C PHE A 490 -25.04 -14.97 -8.83
N ASN A 491 -23.83 -15.42 -8.49
CA ASN A 491 -22.84 -15.88 -9.47
C ASN A 491 -23.11 -17.27 -10.11
N THR A 492 -23.89 -18.15 -9.45
CA THR A 492 -24.20 -19.51 -9.95
C THR A 492 -25.46 -19.57 -10.82
N SER A 493 -25.56 -20.56 -11.71
CA SER A 493 -26.71 -20.74 -12.62
C SER A 493 -28.04 -20.88 -11.86
N PHE A 494 -28.05 -21.60 -10.74
CA PHE A 494 -29.23 -21.76 -9.90
C PHE A 494 -29.65 -20.44 -9.23
N ARG A 495 -28.69 -19.68 -8.67
CA ARG A 495 -29.00 -18.40 -8.03
C ARG A 495 -29.46 -17.35 -9.06
N ARG A 496 -28.86 -17.29 -10.25
CA ARG A 496 -29.36 -16.44 -11.35
C ARG A 496 -30.78 -16.79 -11.76
N TRP A 497 -31.13 -18.08 -11.75
CA TRP A 497 -32.50 -18.51 -11.96
C TRP A 497 -33.43 -17.99 -10.84
N ILE A 498 -33.02 -18.04 -9.58
CA ILE A 498 -33.80 -17.45 -8.47
C ILE A 498 -34.01 -15.95 -8.70
N ALA A 499 -32.94 -15.20 -8.99
CA ALA A 499 -33.05 -13.75 -9.17
C ALA A 499 -34.08 -13.37 -10.26
N ARG A 500 -34.07 -14.12 -11.36
CA ARG A 500 -34.98 -13.91 -12.51
C ARG A 500 -36.45 -14.26 -12.23
N ASN A 501 -36.73 -15.10 -11.23
CA ASN A 501 -38.07 -15.67 -11.02
C ASN A 501 -38.73 -15.24 -9.71
N PHE A 502 -38.04 -14.51 -8.82
CA PHE A 502 -38.52 -14.16 -7.48
C PHE A 502 -38.43 -12.65 -7.16
N ASN A 503 -38.72 -11.78 -8.14
CA ASN A 503 -38.73 -10.32 -7.99
C ASN A 503 -37.44 -9.74 -7.37
N ILE A 504 -36.27 -10.26 -7.74
CA ILE A 504 -34.99 -9.75 -7.24
C ILE A 504 -34.33 -8.89 -8.30
N ILE A 505 -34.02 -7.66 -7.95
CA ILE A 505 -33.26 -6.71 -8.75
C ILE A 505 -31.81 -6.76 -8.25
N THR A 506 -30.92 -7.26 -9.09
CA THR A 506 -29.49 -7.30 -8.78
C THR A 506 -28.84 -5.96 -9.06
N VAL A 507 -28.08 -5.45 -8.10
CA VAL A 507 -27.31 -4.20 -8.19
C VAL A 507 -25.82 -4.54 -8.10
N ASN A 508 -25.00 -3.85 -8.88
CA ASN A 508 -23.54 -4.05 -8.93
C ASN A 508 -22.84 -3.52 -7.69
#